data_AF-A0A3N5SYN6-F1
#
_entry.id   AF-A0A3N5SYN6-F1
#
_cell.length_a   1.000
_cell.length_b   1.000
_cell.length_c   1.000
_cell.angle_alpha   90.00
_cell.angle_beta   90.00
_cell.angle_gamma   90.00
#
_symmetry.space_group_name_H-M   'P 1'
#
loop_
_entity.id
_entity.type
_entity.pdbx_description
1 polymer ?
#
loop_
_entity_poly.entity_id
_entity_poly.type
_entity_poly.pdbx_seq_one_letter_code
_entity_poly.pdbx_strand_id
1 'polypeptide(L)'
;MPRRRIPAAQHVAKGTYRRDRHEEAPIDLPVELNAVTPSPIVPPSVRSEWGIVVRRLLEVGILIDADVHFLEEAFVLLADARYFHELIESIKKDLAKLEKAKPAKGLTISDIIQAKAAAMAALVSVNGMHVKSLSLFTSIISRFGISPSERARILHLLPKKPPGDKKKSIKGIIEAAR
;
A
#
# COMPACT_ATOMS: atom_id res chain seq x y z
N MET A 1 -3.05 22.85 30.92
CA MET A 1 -2.22 21.99 30.05
C MET A 1 -3.13 21.05 29.26
N PRO A 2 -3.16 21.09 27.92
CA PRO A 2 -4.00 20.18 27.15
C PRO A 2 -3.40 18.76 27.20
N ARG A 3 -4.18 17.80 27.70
CA ARG A 3 -3.78 16.38 27.77
C ARG A 3 -3.59 15.85 26.34
N ARG A 4 -2.37 15.42 25.99
CA ARG A 4 -2.06 14.76 24.71
C ARG A 4 -2.94 13.53 24.56
N ARG A 5 -3.75 13.47 23.49
CA ARG A 5 -4.57 12.30 23.13
C ARG A 5 -3.64 11.10 22.93
N ILE A 6 -3.95 10.01 23.61
CA ILE A 6 -3.20 8.74 23.51
C ILE A 6 -3.58 8.06 22.18
N PRO A 7 -2.61 7.62 21.35
CA PRO A 7 -2.89 6.96 20.07
C PRO A 7 -3.62 5.63 20.25
N ALA A 8 -4.52 5.28 19.31
CA ALA A 8 -5.31 4.03 19.34
C ALA A 8 -4.44 2.76 19.48
N ALA A 9 -3.26 2.75 18.85
CA ALA A 9 -2.31 1.63 18.96
C ALA A 9 -1.85 1.37 20.41
N GLN A 10 -1.74 2.41 21.24
CA GLN A 10 -1.40 2.27 22.66
C GLN A 10 -2.59 1.77 23.49
N HIS A 11 -3.84 2.04 23.08
CA HIS A 11 -5.02 1.47 23.71
C HIS A 11 -5.19 -0.02 23.37
N VAL A 12 -4.87 -0.42 22.14
CA VAL A 12 -4.88 -1.83 21.70
C VAL A 12 -3.83 -2.63 22.49
N ALA A 13 -2.60 -2.12 22.58
CA ALA A 13 -1.52 -2.78 23.32
C ALA A 13 -1.82 -2.93 24.82
N LYS A 14 -2.61 -2.02 25.40
CA LYS A 14 -3.03 -2.05 26.81
C LYS A 14 -4.35 -2.80 27.06
N GLY A 15 -4.96 -3.38 26.02
CA GLY A 15 -6.24 -4.07 26.14
C GLY A 15 -7.43 -3.16 26.53
N THR A 16 -7.27 -1.84 26.42
CA THR A 16 -8.30 -0.84 26.78
C THR A 16 -8.97 -0.22 25.56
N TYR A 17 -8.76 -0.82 24.39
CA TYR A 17 -9.34 -0.34 23.14
C TYR A 17 -10.86 -0.46 23.15
N ARG A 18 -11.51 0.68 22.94
CA ARG A 18 -12.96 0.82 22.86
C ARG A 18 -13.31 1.39 21.49
N ARG A 19 -13.97 0.57 20.66
CA ARG A 19 -14.28 0.88 19.26
C ARG A 19 -15.09 2.17 19.15
N ASP A 20 -16.08 2.33 20.01
CA ASP A 20 -16.93 3.52 20.23
C ASP A 20 -16.17 4.84 20.49
N ARG A 21 -14.92 4.79 20.97
CA ARG A 21 -14.11 5.99 21.25
C ARG A 21 -13.05 6.30 20.18
N HIS A 22 -12.89 5.38 19.23
CA HIS A 22 -11.83 5.43 18.21
C HIS A 22 -12.38 5.36 16.78
N GLU A 23 -13.63 4.95 16.59
CA GLU A 23 -14.39 5.18 15.36
C GLU A 23 -14.68 6.69 15.27
N GLU A 24 -14.28 7.32 14.16
CA GLU A 24 -14.68 8.70 13.87
C GLU A 24 -16.22 8.73 13.75
N ALA A 25 -16.86 9.71 14.39
CA ALA A 25 -18.30 9.85 14.33
C ALA A 25 -18.74 10.01 12.86
N PRO A 26 -19.86 9.41 12.43
CA PRO A 26 -20.40 9.66 11.10
C PRO A 26 -20.71 11.16 11.00
N ILE A 27 -20.00 11.83 10.11
CA ILE A 27 -20.17 13.26 9.86
C ILE A 27 -21.41 13.41 8.99
N ASP A 28 -22.44 14.05 9.54
CA ASP A 28 -23.66 14.39 8.82
C ASP A 28 -23.34 15.62 7.94
N LEU A 29 -23.13 15.39 6.65
CA LEU A 29 -22.70 16.41 5.69
C LEU A 29 -23.86 16.81 4.77
N PRO A 30 -24.05 18.12 4.51
CA PRO A 30 -25.14 18.62 3.66
C PRO A 30 -24.85 18.53 2.15
N VAL A 31 -23.70 17.99 1.74
CA VAL A 31 -23.32 17.84 0.33
C VAL A 31 -23.59 16.40 -0.08
N GLU A 32 -24.51 16.20 -1.02
CA GLU A 32 -24.76 14.88 -1.58
C GLU A 32 -23.45 14.29 -2.14
N LEU A 33 -22.98 13.21 -1.52
CA LEU A 33 -21.86 12.37 -1.96
C LEU A 33 -22.04 11.76 -3.37
N ASN A 34 -23.19 12.04 -4.03
CA ASN A 34 -23.49 11.69 -5.41
C ASN A 34 -22.53 12.38 -6.42
N ALA A 35 -21.79 13.41 -6.02
CA ALA A 35 -21.03 14.26 -6.94
C ALA A 35 -19.75 13.62 -7.53
N VAL A 36 -19.15 12.59 -6.93
CA VAL A 36 -17.92 12.00 -7.48
C VAL A 36 -17.88 10.49 -7.32
N THR A 37 -18.83 9.80 -7.96
CA THR A 37 -18.65 8.39 -8.29
C THR A 37 -17.40 8.24 -9.15
N PRO A 38 -16.47 7.34 -8.80
CA PRO A 38 -15.29 7.12 -9.62
C PRO A 38 -15.72 6.62 -11.00
N SER A 39 -15.11 7.17 -12.06
CA SER A 39 -15.29 6.68 -13.42
C SER A 39 -15.02 5.16 -13.50
N PRO A 40 -15.63 4.43 -14.46
CA PRO A 40 -15.34 3.02 -14.70
C PRO A 40 -13.86 2.70 -14.89
N ILE A 41 -13.04 3.70 -15.25
CA ILE A 41 -11.58 3.56 -15.37
C ILE A 41 -10.91 3.23 -14.03
N VAL A 42 -11.47 3.67 -12.90
CA VAL A 42 -10.92 3.41 -11.56
C VAL A 42 -11.21 1.95 -11.17
N PRO A 43 -10.17 1.13 -10.95
CA PRO A 43 -10.36 -0.29 -10.67
C PRO A 43 -11.16 -0.53 -9.38
N PRO A 44 -12.01 -1.57 -9.33
CA PRO A 44 -12.79 -1.91 -8.13
C PRO A 44 -11.94 -2.09 -6.86
N SER A 45 -10.69 -2.55 -7.02
CA SER A 45 -9.74 -2.82 -5.94
C SER A 45 -9.33 -1.59 -5.12
N VAL A 46 -9.63 -0.37 -5.59
CA VAL A 46 -9.26 0.89 -4.94
C VAL A 46 -10.45 1.83 -4.70
N ARG A 47 -11.68 1.38 -4.99
CA ARG A 47 -12.89 2.23 -4.86
C ARG A 47 -13.24 2.57 -3.41
N SER A 48 -12.88 1.71 -2.46
CA SER A 48 -13.02 2.01 -1.03
C SER A 48 -12.18 3.21 -0.63
N GLU A 49 -10.93 3.23 -1.07
CA GLU A 49 -9.97 4.29 -0.79
C GLU A 49 -10.34 5.57 -1.52
N TRP A 50 -10.88 5.46 -2.74
CA TRP A 50 -11.46 6.58 -3.48
C TRP A 50 -12.50 7.32 -2.64
N GLY A 51 -13.51 6.59 -2.13
CA GLY A 51 -14.59 7.18 -1.36
C GLY A 51 -14.11 7.88 -0.09
N ILE A 52 -13.05 7.38 0.55
CA ILE A 52 -12.46 8.01 1.75
C ILE A 52 -11.72 9.29 1.38
N VAL A 53 -10.88 9.25 0.35
CA VAL A 53 -10.02 10.38 -0.04
C VAL A 53 -10.85 11.51 -0.65
N VAL A 54 -11.75 11.19 -1.59
CA VAL A 54 -12.64 12.17 -2.21
C VAL A 54 -13.50 12.88 -1.16
N ARG A 55 -14.11 12.13 -0.24
CA ARG A 55 -14.91 12.70 0.83
C ARG A 55 -14.11 13.73 1.63
N ARG A 56 -12.89 13.37 2.03
CA ARG A 56 -12.01 14.25 2.81
C ARG A 56 -11.56 15.49 2.02
N LEU A 57 -11.31 15.36 0.72
CA LEU A 57 -10.93 16.49 -0.13
C LEU A 57 -12.10 17.46 -0.38
N LEU A 58 -13.33 16.93 -0.51
CA LEU A 58 -14.55 17.73 -0.57
C LEU A 58 -14.83 18.44 0.76
N GLU A 59 -14.67 17.75 1.89
CA GLU A 59 -14.84 18.33 3.25
C GLU A 59 -13.93 19.54 3.49
N VAL A 60 -12.71 19.52 2.96
CA VAL A 60 -11.73 20.61 3.12
C VAL A 60 -11.91 21.68 2.03
N GLY A 61 -12.77 21.46 1.04
CA GLY A 61 -13.02 22.40 -0.07
C GLY A 61 -11.86 22.48 -1.07
N ILE A 62 -11.04 21.43 -1.16
CA ILE A 62 -9.86 21.38 -2.06
C ILE A 62 -10.24 20.83 -3.43
N LEU A 63 -11.20 19.89 -3.48
CA LEU A 63 -11.56 19.21 -4.73
C LEU A 63 -12.53 20.06 -5.54
N ILE A 64 -12.12 20.45 -6.75
CA ILE A 64 -13.00 21.01 -7.80
C ILE A 64 -13.20 19.98 -8.92
N ASP A 65 -14.23 20.15 -9.76
CA ASP A 65 -14.54 19.18 -10.83
C ASP A 65 -13.37 18.94 -11.80
N ALA A 66 -12.59 19.98 -12.08
CA ALA A 66 -11.41 19.90 -12.93
C ALA A 66 -10.32 18.98 -12.37
N ASP A 67 -10.31 18.69 -11.07
CA ASP A 67 -9.30 17.87 -10.42
C ASP A 67 -9.60 16.37 -10.43
N VAL A 68 -10.86 16.00 -10.71
CA VAL A 68 -11.34 14.62 -10.59
C VAL A 68 -10.52 13.67 -11.47
N HIS A 69 -10.22 14.06 -12.72
CA HIS A 69 -9.44 13.23 -13.64
C HIS A 69 -8.02 12.89 -13.13
N PHE A 70 -7.32 13.84 -12.51
CA PHE A 70 -6.00 13.60 -11.91
C PHE A 70 -6.12 12.65 -10.73
N LEU A 71 -7.19 12.77 -9.95
CA LEU A 71 -7.45 11.83 -8.87
C LEU A 71 -7.71 10.44 -9.44
N GLU A 72 -8.49 10.30 -10.51
CA GLU A 72 -8.75 9.00 -11.17
C GLU A 72 -7.45 8.35 -11.64
N GLU A 73 -6.58 9.10 -12.32
CA GLU A 73 -5.24 8.63 -12.71
C GLU A 73 -4.41 8.18 -11.52
N ALA A 74 -4.42 8.93 -10.41
CA ALA A 74 -3.72 8.54 -9.20
C ALA A 74 -4.24 7.20 -8.67
N PHE A 75 -5.56 7.00 -8.63
CA PHE A 75 -6.14 5.77 -8.13
C PHE A 75 -5.90 4.57 -9.06
N VAL A 76 -5.85 4.78 -10.38
CA VAL A 76 -5.39 3.76 -11.33
C VAL A 76 -3.94 3.35 -11.01
N LEU A 77 -3.04 4.32 -10.81
CA LEU A 77 -1.64 4.06 -10.45
C LEU A 77 -1.50 3.34 -9.10
N LEU A 78 -2.39 3.62 -8.15
CA LEU A 78 -2.45 2.91 -6.87
C LEU A 78 -2.85 1.44 -7.07
N ALA A 79 -3.82 1.17 -7.95
CA ALA A 79 -4.22 -0.18 -8.29
C ALA A 79 -3.09 -0.95 -8.99
N ASP A 80 -2.39 -0.31 -9.93
CA ASP A 80 -1.21 -0.88 -10.60
C ASP A 80 -0.11 -1.21 -9.59
N ALA A 81 0.16 -0.29 -8.66
CA ALA A 81 1.12 -0.54 -7.58
C ALA A 81 0.73 -1.75 -6.73
N ARG A 82 -0.55 -1.91 -6.35
CA ARG A 82 -1.02 -3.10 -5.63
C ARG A 82 -0.80 -4.38 -6.42
N TYR A 83 -1.16 -4.37 -7.71
CA TYR A 83 -0.97 -5.50 -8.60
C TYR A 83 0.51 -5.90 -8.71
N PHE A 84 1.40 -4.94 -8.96
CA PHE A 84 2.83 -5.23 -9.05
C PHE A 84 3.42 -5.69 -7.70
N HIS A 85 2.92 -5.18 -6.58
CA HIS A 85 3.32 -5.65 -5.26
C HIS A 85 2.99 -7.14 -5.05
N GLU A 86 1.77 -7.55 -5.39
CA GLU A 86 1.34 -8.95 -5.30
C GLU A 86 2.17 -9.85 -6.22
N LEU A 87 2.46 -9.39 -7.44
CA LEU A 87 3.30 -10.11 -8.38
C LEU A 87 4.74 -10.28 -7.87
N ILE A 88 5.32 -9.24 -7.25
CA ILE A 88 6.63 -9.30 -6.58
C ILE A 88 6.64 -10.38 -5.49
N GLU A 89 5.60 -10.43 -4.65
CA GLU A 89 5.52 -11.43 -3.60
C GLU A 89 5.35 -12.86 -4.15
N SER A 90 4.64 -13.01 -5.29
CA SER A 90 4.57 -14.30 -5.99
C SER A 90 5.94 -14.74 -6.52
N ILE A 91 6.65 -13.85 -7.22
CA ILE A 91 7.98 -14.14 -7.78
C ILE A 91 8.98 -14.51 -6.66
N LYS A 92 8.94 -13.80 -5.53
CA LYS A 92 9.77 -14.14 -4.36
C LYS A 92 9.47 -15.54 -3.81
N LYS A 93 8.20 -15.94 -3.77
CA LYS A 93 7.83 -17.31 -3.36
C LYS A 93 8.37 -18.35 -4.34
N ASP A 94 8.31 -18.08 -5.64
CA ASP A 94 8.84 -19.00 -6.65
C ASP A 94 10.37 -19.08 -6.63
N LEU A 95 11.07 -17.96 -6.42
CA LEU A 95 12.51 -17.95 -6.16
C LEU A 95 12.87 -18.82 -4.94
N ALA A 96 12.14 -18.67 -3.84
CA ALA A 96 12.37 -19.49 -2.63
C ALA A 96 12.12 -20.99 -2.87
N LYS A 97 11.20 -21.36 -3.77
CA LYS A 97 11.03 -22.76 -4.20
C LYS A 97 12.21 -23.23 -5.05
N LEU A 98 12.65 -22.42 -6.02
CA LEU A 98 13.79 -22.73 -6.88
C LEU A 98 15.10 -22.82 -6.10
N GLU A 99 15.26 -22.07 -5.01
CA GLU A 99 16.40 -22.18 -4.10
C GLU A 99 16.49 -23.55 -3.41
N LYS A 100 15.33 -24.14 -3.10
CA LYS A 100 15.23 -25.46 -2.46
C LYS A 100 15.15 -26.61 -3.45
N ALA A 101 15.02 -26.32 -4.75
CA ALA A 101 14.92 -27.32 -5.79
C ALA A 101 16.25 -28.09 -5.91
N LYS A 102 16.14 -29.43 -5.90
CA LYS A 102 17.26 -30.32 -6.21
C LYS A 102 17.12 -30.82 -7.65
N PRO A 103 18.24 -31.07 -8.34
CA PRO A 103 18.19 -31.71 -9.65
C PRO A 103 17.47 -33.06 -9.52
N ALA A 104 16.53 -33.28 -10.42
CA ALA A 104 15.72 -34.49 -10.50
C ALA A 104 15.74 -35.00 -11.95
N LYS A 105 15.23 -36.21 -12.20
CA LYS A 105 15.22 -36.78 -13.54
C LYS A 105 14.42 -35.88 -14.50
N GLY A 106 15.10 -35.25 -15.46
CA GLY A 106 14.51 -34.28 -16.39
C GLY A 106 14.65 -32.81 -16.00
N LEU A 107 15.23 -32.49 -14.84
CA LEU A 107 15.54 -31.11 -14.42
C LEU A 107 17.03 -31.00 -14.08
N THR A 108 17.78 -30.37 -14.98
CA THR A 108 19.22 -30.19 -14.80
C THR A 108 19.53 -29.01 -13.88
N ILE A 109 20.77 -28.95 -13.39
CA ILE A 109 21.27 -27.79 -12.62
C ILE A 109 21.21 -26.52 -13.48
N SER A 110 21.48 -26.64 -14.78
CA SER A 110 21.43 -25.52 -15.73
C SER A 110 20.02 -24.95 -15.83
N ASP A 111 18.98 -25.79 -15.90
CA ASP A 111 17.58 -25.35 -15.94
C ASP A 111 17.19 -24.58 -14.68
N ILE A 112 17.64 -25.03 -13.50
CA ILE A 112 17.39 -24.35 -12.23
C ILE A 112 18.08 -22.98 -12.20
N ILE A 113 19.31 -22.88 -12.69
CA ILE A 113 20.05 -21.61 -12.77
C ILE A 113 19.34 -20.65 -13.74
N GLN A 114 18.92 -21.13 -14.91
CA GLN A 114 18.24 -20.31 -15.91
C GLN A 114 16.88 -19.82 -15.41
N ALA A 115 16.11 -20.69 -14.75
CA ALA A 115 14.83 -20.32 -14.13
C ALA A 115 15.01 -19.27 -13.02
N LYS A 116 16.05 -19.40 -12.18
CA LYS A 116 16.38 -18.38 -11.17
C LYS A 116 16.76 -17.05 -11.81
N ALA A 117 17.60 -17.05 -12.83
CA ALA A 117 18.01 -15.84 -13.54
C ALA A 117 16.80 -15.14 -14.18
N ALA A 118 15.90 -15.90 -14.82
CA ALA A 118 14.66 -15.36 -15.39
C ALA A 118 13.73 -14.77 -14.32
N ALA A 119 13.54 -15.48 -13.20
CA ALA A 119 12.73 -14.99 -12.09
C ALA A 119 13.33 -13.75 -11.41
N MET A 120 14.66 -13.67 -11.28
CA MET A 120 15.35 -12.46 -10.80
C MET A 120 15.20 -11.28 -11.78
N ALA A 121 15.34 -11.51 -13.09
CA ALA A 121 15.13 -10.48 -14.10
C ALA A 121 13.67 -9.95 -14.07
N ALA A 122 12.70 -10.86 -13.97
CA ALA A 122 11.29 -10.49 -13.79
C ALA A 122 11.08 -9.69 -12.50
N LEU A 123 11.68 -10.10 -11.38
CA LEU A 123 11.59 -9.39 -10.10
C LEU A 123 12.10 -7.95 -10.21
N VAL A 124 13.26 -7.74 -10.84
CA VAL A 124 13.83 -6.39 -11.02
C VAL A 124 12.91 -5.53 -11.89
N SER A 125 12.41 -6.07 -13.00
CA SER A 125 11.49 -5.36 -13.90
C SER A 125 10.19 -4.95 -13.20
N VAL A 126 9.52 -5.91 -12.54
CA VAL A 126 8.25 -5.65 -11.84
C VAL A 126 8.45 -4.69 -10.66
N ASN A 127 9.57 -4.79 -9.94
CA ASN A 127 9.89 -3.85 -8.88
C ASN A 127 10.11 -2.42 -9.42
N GLY A 128 10.72 -2.28 -10.60
CA GLY A 128 10.81 -0.98 -11.30
C GLY A 128 9.43 -0.39 -11.61
N MET A 129 8.50 -1.21 -12.12
CA MET A 129 7.12 -0.77 -12.39
C MET A 129 6.38 -0.39 -11.11
N HIS A 130 6.48 -1.20 -10.05
CA HIS A 130 5.90 -0.92 -8.73
C HIS A 130 6.37 0.43 -8.18
N VAL A 131 7.69 0.69 -8.19
CA VAL A 131 8.27 1.94 -7.70
C VAL A 131 7.81 3.13 -8.55
N LYS A 132 7.76 2.97 -9.88
CA LYS A 132 7.30 4.02 -10.79
C LYS A 132 5.83 4.38 -10.53
N SER A 133 4.95 3.39 -10.45
CA SER A 133 3.52 3.62 -10.18
C SER A 133 3.30 4.30 -8.82
N LEU A 134 3.99 3.85 -7.76
CA LEU A 134 3.92 4.50 -6.44
C LEU A 134 4.46 5.93 -6.44
N SER A 135 5.56 6.19 -7.16
CA SER A 135 6.15 7.51 -7.26
C SER A 135 5.21 8.50 -7.96
N LEU A 136 4.63 8.08 -9.09
CA LEU A 136 3.66 8.89 -9.83
C LEU A 136 2.38 9.12 -9.02
N PHE A 137 1.84 8.08 -8.37
CA PHE A 137 0.73 8.22 -7.43
C PHE A 137 1.03 9.27 -6.36
N THR A 138 2.19 9.16 -5.71
CA THR A 138 2.58 10.09 -4.64
C THR A 138 2.73 11.52 -5.17
N SER A 139 3.27 11.69 -6.38
CA SER A 139 3.40 13.00 -7.02
C SER A 139 2.05 13.65 -7.27
N ILE A 140 1.08 12.91 -7.84
CA ILE A 140 -0.26 13.44 -8.12
C ILE A 140 -0.99 13.76 -6.82
N ILE A 141 -1.03 12.83 -5.87
CA ILE A 141 -1.70 13.01 -4.57
C ILE A 141 -1.11 14.18 -3.77
N SER A 142 0.19 14.47 -3.92
CA SER A 142 0.82 15.58 -3.22
C SER A 142 0.31 16.96 -3.66
N ARG A 143 -0.24 17.09 -4.89
CA ARG A 143 -0.83 18.33 -5.41
C ARG A 143 -2.12 18.70 -4.69
N PHE A 144 -2.83 17.73 -4.13
CA PHE A 144 -4.06 17.94 -3.38
C PHE A 144 -3.85 18.37 -1.92
N GLY A 145 -2.64 18.80 -1.55
CA GLY A 145 -2.35 19.24 -0.18
C GLY A 145 -2.43 18.14 0.88
N ILE A 146 -2.62 16.88 0.48
CA ILE A 146 -2.68 15.74 1.40
C ILE A 146 -1.32 15.60 2.09
N SER A 147 -1.30 15.76 3.40
CA SER A 147 -0.06 15.78 4.19
C SER A 147 0.71 14.46 4.09
N PRO A 148 2.06 14.44 4.25
CA PRO A 148 2.84 13.19 4.25
C PRO A 148 2.32 12.12 5.21
N SER A 149 1.72 12.52 6.34
CA SER A 149 1.15 11.62 7.35
C SER A 149 -0.23 11.05 6.96
N GLU A 150 -1.01 11.76 6.16
CA GLU A 150 -2.22 11.21 5.51
C GLU A 150 -1.87 10.30 4.34
N ARG A 151 -0.86 10.66 3.53
CA ARG A 151 -0.33 9.78 2.48
C ARG A 151 0.16 8.46 3.06
N ALA A 152 0.89 8.51 4.18
CA ALA A 152 1.31 7.30 4.90
C ALA A 152 0.11 6.49 5.41
N ARG A 153 -0.97 7.12 5.89
CA ARG A 153 -2.20 6.40 6.32
C ARG A 153 -2.90 5.69 5.17
N ILE A 154 -3.03 6.33 4.01
CA ILE A 154 -3.59 5.72 2.79
C ILE A 154 -2.73 4.54 2.34
N LEU A 155 -1.40 4.69 2.37
CA LEU A 155 -0.46 3.60 2.07
C LEU A 155 -0.43 2.50 3.14
N HIS A 156 -0.74 2.81 4.40
CA HIS A 156 -0.82 1.83 5.51
C HIS A 156 -2.17 1.08 5.60
N LEU A 157 -3.13 1.41 4.72
CA LEU A 157 -4.33 0.60 4.44
C LEU A 157 -4.04 -0.56 3.46
N LEU A 158 -2.83 -0.63 2.89
CA LEU A 158 -2.34 -1.83 2.22
C LEU A 158 -2.24 -2.98 3.23
N PRO A 159 -2.57 -4.23 2.84
CA PRO A 159 -2.54 -5.37 3.75
C PRO A 159 -1.17 -5.46 4.41
N LYS A 160 -1.15 -5.33 5.75
CA LYS A 160 0.05 -5.54 6.54
C LYS A 160 0.49 -6.98 6.34
N LYS A 161 1.79 -7.19 6.14
CA LYS A 161 2.42 -8.51 6.29
C LYS A 161 1.86 -9.22 7.54
N PRO A 162 1.61 -10.53 7.48
CA PRO A 162 1.12 -11.29 8.62
C PRO A 162 2.02 -11.04 9.84
N PRO A 163 1.44 -11.05 11.06
CA PRO A 163 2.15 -10.73 12.29
C PRO A 163 3.19 -11.83 12.58
N GLY A 164 4.39 -11.67 12.04
CA GLY A 164 5.47 -12.65 12.12
C GLY A 164 6.83 -12.10 11.68
N ASP A 165 6.85 -11.13 10.76
CA ASP A 165 8.10 -10.49 10.35
C ASP A 165 8.52 -9.41 11.36
N LYS A 166 9.23 -9.85 12.40
CA LYS A 166 9.97 -8.95 13.29
C LYS A 166 10.92 -8.09 12.46
N LYS A 167 10.73 -6.78 12.46
CA LYS A 167 11.74 -5.83 11.97
C LYS A 167 13.01 -6.03 12.81
N LYS A 168 14.03 -6.69 12.25
CA LYS A 168 15.37 -6.67 12.84
C LYS A 168 15.83 -5.22 12.84
N SER A 169 15.98 -4.66 14.03
CA SER A 169 16.67 -3.39 14.23
C SER A 169 18.06 -3.47 13.60
N ILE A 170 18.48 -2.42 12.89
CA ILE A 170 19.84 -2.33 12.29
C ILE A 170 20.91 -2.55 13.38
N LYS A 171 20.67 -2.10 14.61
CA LYS A 171 21.54 -2.41 15.77
C LYS A 171 21.65 -3.92 16.04
N GLY A 172 20.55 -4.66 15.95
CA GLY A 172 20.53 -6.10 16.16
C GLY A 172 21.17 -6.91 15.02
N ILE A 173 21.35 -6.31 13.83
CA ILE A 173 22.10 -6.91 12.72
C ILE A 173 23.61 -6.69 12.92
N ILE A 174 24.01 -5.55 13.48
CA ILE A 174 25.42 -5.20 13.73
C ILE A 174 25.98 -5.99 14.93
N GLU A 175 25.20 -6.22 15.98
CA GLU A 175 25.62 -7.04 17.14
C GLU A 175 25.73 -8.54 16.83
N ALA A 176 24.96 -9.05 15.86
CA ALA A 176 24.99 -10.46 15.46
C ALA A 176 26.13 -10.80 14.47
N ALA A 177 26.90 -9.79 14.04
CA ALA A 177 28.01 -9.91 13.08
C ALA A 177 29.39 -9.72 13.75
N ARG A 178 29.45 -9.75 15.08
CA ARG A 178 30.67 -9.91 15.89
C ARG A 178 30.65 -11.27 16.57
#